data_AF-A0AAD7N4D4-F1
#
_entry.id   AF-A0AAD7N4D4-F1
#
_cell.length_a   1.000
_cell.length_b   1.000
_cell.length_c   1.000
_cell.angle_alpha   90.00
_cell.angle_beta   90.00
_cell.angle_gamma   90.00
#
_symmetry.space_group_name_H-M   'P 1'
#
loop_
_entity.id
_entity.type
_entity.pdbx_description
1 polymer ?
#
loop_
_entity_poly.entity_id
_entity_poly.type
_entity_poly.pdbx_seq_one_letter_code
_entity_poly.pdbx_strand_id
1 'polypeptide(L)'
;MSAGNSGVSRPAWVTPSHILFPLVKHSKRASEFAYDDVPDATVGQKLISFATAMISALTLCILLALDSAVALGPAAVNLRTAANYAILSKSGVSTVPPSVITGNVGTSPIAATGLTGFSFTLDPTGEFATSTQVAGQLTAASFTVPTPSTLTVAVGDMGTAFTDATGRVSPNFTNLANGAIGGLILTPGLYKWTTSVTVGSQITITGAATDTWIFQVAGTLTVVAGMKMVLAGGALASNIVWVVTGSVSAAAGAHIEGVVLGKTSISLLTGATANSRLLSQTSVALQKATVNN
;
A
#
# COMPACT_ATOMS: atom_id res chain seq x y z
N MET A 1 44.87 6.20 68.21
CA MET A 1 46.15 5.48 68.45
C MET A 1 46.25 4.44 67.34
N SER A 2 47.20 4.51 66.39
CA SER A 2 48.68 4.44 66.51
C SER A 2 49.13 3.03 66.90
N ALA A 3 50.05 2.31 66.22
CA ALA A 3 50.74 2.47 64.91
C ALA A 3 51.24 1.06 64.48
N GLY A 4 51.97 0.77 63.39
CA GLY A 4 52.71 1.62 62.43
C GLY A 4 53.17 0.85 61.17
N ASN A 5 54.26 1.26 60.53
CA ASN A 5 54.60 1.00 59.12
C ASN A 5 56.02 0.40 58.90
N SER A 6 56.39 0.18 57.62
CA SER A 6 57.73 -0.12 57.03
C SER A 6 58.14 -1.61 56.90
N GLY A 7 59.00 -1.99 55.95
CA GLY A 7 59.71 -1.19 54.94
C GLY A 7 60.36 -2.02 53.81
N VAL A 8 60.84 -1.35 52.74
CA VAL A 8 61.31 -1.96 51.46
C VAL A 8 62.79 -1.68 51.19
N SER A 9 63.53 -2.61 50.56
CA SER A 9 64.79 -2.32 49.83
C SER A 9 65.17 -3.42 48.80
N ARG A 10 66.08 -3.10 47.85
CA ARG A 10 66.47 -3.97 46.69
C ARG A 10 68.04 -4.15 46.62
N PRO A 11 68.78 -4.24 45.47
CA PRO A 11 69.48 -5.48 45.09
C PRO A 11 70.96 -5.36 44.57
N ALA A 12 71.50 -6.47 44.00
CA ALA A 12 72.43 -6.59 42.84
C ALA A 12 73.94 -6.97 43.03
N TRP A 13 74.56 -7.40 41.90
CA TRP A 13 76.01 -7.67 41.60
C TRP A 13 76.60 -9.04 42.08
N VAL A 14 77.66 -9.70 41.53
CA VAL A 14 78.65 -9.53 40.41
C VAL A 14 79.43 -10.87 40.18
N THR A 15 80.04 -11.35 39.05
CA THR A 15 79.81 -11.20 37.58
C THR A 15 80.23 -12.42 36.67
N PRO A 16 81.52 -12.79 36.37
CA PRO A 16 81.88 -13.25 34.99
C PRO A 16 82.90 -14.42 34.78
N SER A 17 83.07 -14.89 33.52
CA SER A 17 84.37 -15.29 32.91
C SER A 17 84.30 -15.60 31.39
N HIS A 18 85.40 -15.38 30.64
CA HIS A 18 85.57 -15.69 29.19
C HIS A 18 86.69 -16.75 28.94
N ILE A 19 86.61 -17.52 27.85
CA ILE A 19 87.74 -18.23 27.20
C ILE A 19 87.57 -18.14 25.66
N LEU A 20 88.66 -18.17 24.87
CA LEU A 20 88.67 -17.85 23.42
C LEU A 20 89.74 -18.66 22.63
N PHE A 21 89.48 -18.92 21.34
CA PHE A 21 90.36 -19.52 20.30
C PHE A 21 90.73 -21.03 20.41
N PRO A 22 91.22 -21.70 19.33
CA PRO A 22 91.37 -21.27 17.92
C PRO A 22 90.71 -22.18 16.85
N LEU A 23 90.85 -21.73 15.60
CA LEU A 23 90.40 -22.30 14.32
C LEU A 23 91.06 -23.64 13.92
N VAL A 24 90.29 -24.58 13.34
CA VAL A 24 90.79 -25.62 12.41
C VAL A 24 89.92 -25.63 11.15
N LYS A 25 90.53 -25.46 9.97
CA LYS A 25 89.87 -25.65 8.67
C LYS A 25 89.94 -27.11 8.24
N HIS A 26 88.85 -27.68 7.75
CA HIS A 26 88.87 -28.82 6.81
C HIS A 26 87.78 -28.65 5.76
N SER A 27 88.11 -28.93 4.50
CA SER A 27 87.29 -28.62 3.32
C SER A 27 86.51 -29.84 2.83
N LYS A 28 85.19 -29.72 2.69
CA LYS A 28 84.41 -30.47 1.69
C LYS A 28 83.38 -29.56 1.04
N ARG A 29 83.33 -29.61 -0.31
CA ARG A 29 82.26 -29.00 -1.12
C ARG A 29 80.96 -29.77 -0.93
N ALA A 30 79.85 -29.06 -0.79
CA ALA A 30 78.52 -29.54 -1.14
C ALA A 30 77.69 -28.34 -1.62
N SER A 31 77.01 -28.52 -2.75
CA SER A 31 76.18 -27.55 -3.48
C SER A 31 75.45 -26.47 -2.66
N GLU A 32 75.78 -25.21 -2.94
CA GLU A 32 74.88 -24.07 -2.73
C GLU A 32 73.78 -24.13 -3.79
N PHE A 33 72.55 -24.46 -3.39
CA PHE A 33 71.38 -24.48 -4.28
C PHE A 33 70.52 -23.26 -3.95
N ALA A 34 70.83 -22.14 -4.59
CA ALA A 34 70.08 -20.89 -4.39
C ALA A 34 68.65 -21.05 -4.93
N TYR A 35 67.67 -21.10 -4.03
CA TYR A 35 66.25 -20.97 -4.35
C TYR A 35 65.82 -19.51 -4.10
N ASP A 36 66.39 -18.59 -4.89
CA ASP A 36 65.93 -17.19 -4.96
C ASP A 36 64.66 -17.11 -5.80
N ASP A 37 63.56 -17.65 -5.26
CA ASP A 37 62.20 -17.42 -5.76
C ASP A 37 61.24 -17.25 -4.57
N VAL A 38 61.46 -16.16 -3.82
CA VAL A 38 60.50 -15.66 -2.83
C VAL A 38 59.37 -14.99 -3.62
N PRO A 39 58.14 -15.55 -3.62
CA PRO A 39 57.07 -15.05 -4.48
C PRO A 39 56.73 -13.60 -4.13
N ASP A 40 56.80 -12.72 -5.14
CA ASP A 40 56.68 -11.27 -4.97
C ASP A 40 55.42 -10.88 -4.18
N ALA A 41 55.64 -10.33 -2.98
CA ALA A 41 54.58 -9.85 -2.10
C ALA A 41 53.70 -8.78 -2.78
N THR A 42 54.23 -8.05 -3.76
CA THR A 42 53.47 -7.08 -4.58
C THR A 42 52.42 -7.77 -5.45
N VAL A 43 52.66 -8.97 -5.95
CA VAL A 43 51.66 -9.77 -6.68
C VAL A 43 50.54 -10.20 -5.73
N GLY A 44 50.90 -10.72 -4.55
CA GLY A 44 49.92 -11.09 -3.52
C GLY A 44 49.04 -9.91 -3.08
N GLN A 45 49.65 -8.75 -2.81
CA GLN A 45 48.94 -7.53 -2.42
C GLN A 45 48.03 -7.00 -3.55
N LYS A 46 48.49 -7.03 -4.81
CA LYS A 46 47.65 -6.69 -5.97
C LYS A 46 46.43 -7.61 -6.07
N LEU A 47 46.61 -8.92 -5.96
CA LEU A 47 45.50 -9.89 -6.00
C LEU A 47 44.48 -9.67 -4.86
N ILE A 48 44.94 -9.37 -3.64
CA ILE A 48 44.08 -9.02 -2.51
C ILE A 48 43.32 -7.70 -2.77
N SER A 49 43.98 -6.70 -3.37
CA SER A 49 43.35 -5.42 -3.73
C SER A 49 42.29 -5.59 -4.82
N PHE A 50 42.53 -6.40 -5.85
CA PHE A 50 41.51 -6.71 -6.86
C PHE A 50 40.34 -7.51 -6.26
N ALA A 51 40.60 -8.50 -5.39
CA ALA A 51 39.55 -9.27 -4.75
C ALA A 51 38.65 -8.39 -3.86
N THR A 52 39.23 -7.49 -3.06
CA THR A 52 38.47 -6.56 -2.22
C THR A 52 37.68 -5.55 -3.04
N ALA A 53 38.27 -4.97 -4.10
CA ALA A 53 37.55 -4.07 -5.02
C ALA A 53 36.35 -4.77 -5.71
N MET A 54 36.52 -6.02 -6.15
CA MET A 54 35.44 -6.82 -6.75
C MET A 54 34.33 -7.16 -5.74
N ILE A 55 34.68 -7.46 -4.49
CA ILE A 55 33.68 -7.69 -3.42
C ILE A 55 32.91 -6.41 -3.11
N SER A 56 33.58 -5.25 -3.00
CA SER A 56 32.91 -3.95 -2.79
C SER A 56 32.03 -3.53 -3.97
N ALA A 57 32.45 -3.81 -5.21
CA ALA A 57 31.62 -3.57 -6.39
C ALA A 57 30.39 -4.50 -6.38
N LEU A 58 30.55 -5.78 -6.02
CA LEU A 58 29.45 -6.74 -5.95
C LEU A 58 28.45 -6.40 -4.84
N THR A 59 28.90 -6.01 -3.64
CA THR A 59 27.99 -5.61 -2.56
C THR A 59 27.27 -4.28 -2.86
N LEU A 60 27.93 -3.33 -3.52
CA LEU A 60 27.27 -2.11 -4.01
C LEU A 60 26.25 -2.41 -5.11
N CYS A 61 26.57 -3.29 -6.06
CA CYS A 61 25.63 -3.75 -7.08
C CYS A 61 24.44 -4.50 -6.47
N ILE A 62 24.63 -5.32 -5.44
CA ILE A 62 23.53 -5.98 -4.71
C ILE A 62 22.68 -4.94 -3.97
N LEU A 63 23.29 -3.93 -3.32
CA LEU A 63 22.56 -2.85 -2.65
C LEU A 63 21.74 -2.00 -3.64
N LEU A 64 22.25 -1.78 -4.86
CA LEU A 64 21.53 -1.07 -5.94
C LEU A 64 20.49 -1.95 -6.67
N ALA A 65 20.68 -3.27 -6.71
CA ALA A 65 19.71 -4.22 -7.26
C ALA A 65 18.59 -4.60 -6.28
N LEU A 66 18.71 -4.18 -5.01
CA LEU A 66 17.70 -4.39 -3.97
C LEU A 66 16.68 -3.24 -3.86
N ASP A 67 16.58 -2.37 -4.87
CA ASP A 67 15.50 -1.36 -5.00
C ASP A 67 14.15 -2.01 -5.40
N SER A 68 13.82 -3.12 -4.73
CA SER A 68 12.46 -3.66 -4.66
C SER A 68 11.64 -2.72 -3.79
N ALA A 69 11.07 -1.68 -4.41
CA ALA A 69 10.23 -0.69 -3.74
C ALA A 69 9.15 -1.37 -2.87
N VAL A 70 9.38 -1.38 -1.55
CA VAL A 70 8.49 -2.04 -0.60
C VAL A 70 7.22 -1.21 -0.49
N ALA A 71 6.15 -1.70 -1.12
CA ALA A 71 4.82 -1.11 -1.08
C ALA A 71 4.44 -0.75 0.37
N LEU A 72 4.29 0.56 0.62
CA LEU A 72 3.96 1.06 1.94
C LEU A 72 2.46 0.94 2.19
N GLY A 73 2.10 0.65 3.43
CA GLY A 73 0.70 0.49 3.87
C GLY A 73 0.28 -0.97 4.08
N PRO A 74 -1.01 -1.22 4.35
CA PRO A 74 -1.57 -2.56 4.56
C PRO A 74 -1.70 -3.35 3.24
N ALA A 75 -1.73 -4.68 3.31
CA ALA A 75 -2.03 -5.50 2.13
C ALA A 75 -3.36 -5.07 1.46
N ALA A 76 -3.41 -5.07 0.13
CA ALA A 76 -4.59 -4.62 -0.62
C ALA A 76 -5.88 -5.39 -0.22
N VAL A 77 -7.04 -4.75 -0.36
CA VAL A 77 -8.34 -5.39 -0.08
C VAL A 77 -8.81 -6.13 -1.34
N ASN A 78 -8.99 -7.44 -1.24
CA ASN A 78 -9.39 -8.24 -2.40
C ASN A 78 -10.90 -8.15 -2.64
N LEU A 79 -11.29 -7.33 -3.62
CA LEU A 79 -12.69 -7.14 -4.04
C LEU A 79 -13.28 -8.33 -4.82
N ARG A 80 -12.44 -9.25 -5.31
CA ARG A 80 -12.84 -10.42 -6.13
C ARG A 80 -13.86 -10.03 -7.22
N THR A 81 -15.01 -10.71 -7.33
CA THR A 81 -16.01 -10.44 -8.39
C THR A 81 -16.71 -9.09 -8.26
N ALA A 82 -16.66 -8.42 -7.10
CA ALA A 82 -17.13 -7.05 -6.95
C ALA A 82 -16.25 -6.02 -7.69
N ALA A 83 -15.00 -6.37 -8.03
CA ALA A 83 -14.11 -5.50 -8.82
C ALA A 83 -14.65 -5.16 -10.22
N ASN A 84 -15.53 -6.02 -10.75
CA ASN A 84 -16.12 -5.93 -12.08
C ASN A 84 -17.20 -4.84 -12.22
N TYR A 85 -17.53 -4.15 -11.13
CA TYR A 85 -18.60 -3.16 -11.03
C TYR A 85 -18.06 -1.79 -10.61
N ALA A 86 -18.40 -0.77 -11.39
CA ALA A 86 -18.22 0.63 -10.99
C ALA A 86 -19.19 1.01 -9.86
N ILE A 87 -20.40 0.42 -9.87
CA ILE A 87 -21.40 0.58 -8.83
C ILE A 87 -22.01 -0.79 -8.52
N LEU A 88 -22.04 -1.17 -7.25
CA LEU A 88 -22.74 -2.37 -6.78
C LEU A 88 -23.58 -2.02 -5.56
N SER A 89 -24.84 -2.45 -5.53
CA SER A 89 -25.78 -2.14 -4.44
C SER A 89 -26.64 -3.33 -4.06
N LYS A 90 -27.28 -3.27 -2.88
CA LYS A 90 -28.23 -4.30 -2.42
C LYS A 90 -29.70 -3.90 -2.52
N SER A 91 -29.98 -2.60 -2.38
CA SER A 91 -31.32 -2.02 -2.36
C SER A 91 -31.49 -0.88 -3.38
N GLY A 92 -30.70 -0.88 -4.46
CA GLY A 92 -30.95 -0.09 -5.66
C GLY A 92 -29.90 0.99 -5.97
N VAL A 93 -29.86 1.36 -7.25
CA VAL A 93 -29.09 2.49 -7.78
C VAL A 93 -30.06 3.49 -8.40
N SER A 94 -29.95 4.75 -8.02
CA SER A 94 -30.79 5.84 -8.54
C SER A 94 -29.94 6.93 -9.19
N THR A 95 -30.43 7.52 -10.29
CA THR A 95 -29.82 8.69 -10.93
C THR A 95 -30.87 9.76 -11.20
N VAL A 96 -30.59 11.00 -10.80
CA VAL A 96 -31.24 12.19 -11.36
C VAL A 96 -30.44 12.60 -12.60
N PRO A 97 -30.95 12.39 -13.82
CA PRO A 97 -30.14 12.37 -15.03
C PRO A 97 -29.71 13.78 -15.53
N PRO A 98 -28.71 13.84 -16.43
CA PRO A 98 -27.85 12.74 -16.87
C PRO A 98 -26.61 12.58 -15.98
N SER A 99 -26.42 11.38 -15.41
CA SER A 99 -25.12 10.97 -14.86
C SER A 99 -24.27 10.29 -15.96
N VAL A 100 -22.97 10.16 -15.74
CA VAL A 100 -22.02 9.50 -16.66
C VAL A 100 -21.22 8.46 -15.88
N ILE A 101 -21.38 7.18 -16.20
CA ILE A 101 -20.77 6.07 -15.47
C ILE A 101 -19.95 5.21 -16.45
N THR A 102 -18.69 4.98 -16.13
CA THR A 102 -17.79 4.07 -16.87
C THR A 102 -17.69 2.75 -16.12
N GLY A 103 -18.07 1.63 -16.77
CA GLY A 103 -18.13 0.31 -16.15
C GLY A 103 -19.52 -0.10 -15.65
N ASN A 104 -19.63 -1.33 -15.12
CA ASN A 104 -20.91 -1.98 -14.87
C ASN A 104 -21.61 -1.49 -13.59
N VAL A 105 -22.95 -1.56 -13.58
CA VAL A 105 -23.82 -1.12 -12.49
C VAL A 105 -24.75 -2.28 -12.09
N GLY A 106 -24.51 -2.86 -10.90
CA GLY A 106 -25.21 -4.05 -10.41
C GLY A 106 -26.11 -3.79 -9.19
N THR A 107 -27.21 -4.53 -9.08
CA THR A 107 -28.06 -4.52 -7.87
C THR A 107 -28.64 -5.88 -7.50
N SER A 108 -28.44 -6.34 -6.25
CA SER A 108 -28.97 -7.63 -5.76
C SER A 108 -29.00 -7.70 -4.22
N PRO A 109 -30.10 -8.17 -3.58
CA PRO A 109 -31.18 -9.00 -4.13
C PRO A 109 -32.38 -8.24 -4.70
N ILE A 110 -32.39 -6.90 -4.69
CA ILE A 110 -33.49 -6.13 -5.29
C ILE A 110 -33.59 -6.36 -6.81
N ALA A 111 -34.82 -6.38 -7.32
CA ALA A 111 -35.13 -6.47 -8.74
C ALA A 111 -34.72 -5.20 -9.53
N ALA A 112 -34.87 -5.25 -10.86
CA ALA A 112 -34.55 -4.15 -11.78
C ALA A 112 -35.35 -2.86 -11.52
N THR A 113 -36.46 -2.93 -10.79
CA THR A 113 -37.19 -1.76 -10.26
C THR A 113 -36.34 -0.92 -9.30
N GLY A 114 -35.26 -1.46 -8.75
CA GLY A 114 -34.25 -0.74 -8.00
C GLY A 114 -33.26 0.08 -8.85
N LEU A 115 -33.28 -0.02 -10.19
CA LEU A 115 -32.44 0.76 -11.11
C LEU A 115 -33.23 1.95 -11.67
N THR A 116 -33.28 3.05 -10.91
CA THR A 116 -34.20 4.16 -11.17
C THR A 116 -33.54 5.36 -11.86
N GLY A 117 -34.28 6.01 -12.78
CA GLY A 117 -33.83 7.18 -13.53
C GLY A 117 -32.84 6.89 -14.68
N PHE A 118 -32.44 5.64 -14.87
CA PHE A 118 -31.53 5.23 -15.95
C PHE A 118 -32.16 5.23 -17.34
N SER A 119 -33.49 5.17 -17.44
CA SER A 119 -34.23 5.00 -18.71
C SER A 119 -33.67 3.84 -19.54
N PHE A 120 -33.40 2.71 -18.88
CA PHE A 120 -32.66 1.61 -19.47
C PHE A 120 -33.51 0.80 -20.46
N THR A 121 -32.85 0.19 -21.43
CA THR A 121 -33.44 -0.79 -22.35
C THR A 121 -32.83 -2.16 -22.06
N LEU A 122 -33.68 -3.18 -21.87
CA LEU A 122 -33.23 -4.56 -21.66
C LEU A 122 -32.65 -5.14 -22.96
N ASP A 123 -31.55 -5.88 -22.86
CA ASP A 123 -30.97 -6.61 -23.97
C ASP A 123 -31.90 -7.77 -24.42
N PRO A 124 -31.91 -8.20 -25.70
CA PRO A 124 -32.73 -9.34 -26.16
C PRO A 124 -32.50 -10.67 -25.42
N THR A 125 -31.36 -10.87 -24.76
CA THR A 125 -31.12 -12.03 -23.86
C THR A 125 -31.89 -11.94 -22.53
N GLY A 126 -32.24 -10.72 -22.12
CA GLY A 126 -32.75 -10.41 -20.78
C GLY A 126 -31.72 -10.52 -19.66
N GLU A 127 -30.44 -10.84 -19.95
CA GLU A 127 -29.39 -10.99 -18.94
C GLU A 127 -28.92 -9.64 -18.38
N PHE A 128 -28.95 -8.58 -19.19
CA PHE A 128 -28.51 -7.24 -18.81
C PHE A 128 -29.36 -6.16 -19.50
N ALA A 129 -29.15 -4.91 -19.10
CA ALA A 129 -29.73 -3.73 -19.72
C ALA A 129 -28.65 -2.69 -20.07
N THR A 130 -29.00 -1.76 -20.95
CA THR A 130 -28.14 -0.66 -21.39
C THR A 130 -28.80 0.70 -21.12
N SER A 131 -27.98 1.76 -20.98
CA SER A 131 -28.45 3.13 -20.78
C SER A 131 -27.43 4.12 -21.36
N THR A 132 -27.88 5.24 -21.92
CA THR A 132 -27.00 6.32 -22.38
C THR A 132 -26.18 6.99 -21.28
N GLN A 133 -26.50 6.71 -20.00
CA GLN A 133 -25.75 7.16 -18.83
C GLN A 133 -24.63 6.19 -18.40
N VAL A 134 -24.53 4.99 -19.01
CA VAL A 134 -23.65 3.90 -18.56
C VAL A 134 -22.86 3.32 -19.73
N ALA A 135 -21.55 3.59 -19.76
CA ALA A 135 -20.58 2.91 -20.62
C ALA A 135 -20.21 1.55 -20.00
N GLY A 136 -21.17 0.64 -20.02
CA GLY A 136 -21.13 -0.68 -19.37
C GLY A 136 -22.52 -1.30 -19.29
N GLN A 137 -22.66 -2.42 -18.59
CA GLN A 137 -23.93 -3.11 -18.41
C GLN A 137 -24.62 -2.70 -17.09
N LEU A 138 -25.94 -2.52 -17.15
CA LEU A 138 -26.82 -2.52 -15.98
C LEU A 138 -27.29 -3.95 -15.72
N THR A 139 -27.18 -4.43 -14.48
CA THR A 139 -27.63 -5.79 -14.10
C THR A 139 -28.41 -5.79 -12.78
N ALA A 140 -29.43 -6.64 -12.68
CA ALA A 140 -30.28 -6.76 -11.51
C ALA A 140 -30.65 -8.22 -11.19
N ALA A 141 -31.01 -8.51 -9.94
CA ALA A 141 -31.34 -9.86 -9.48
C ALA A 141 -32.59 -10.49 -10.15
N SER A 142 -33.37 -9.71 -10.91
CA SER A 142 -34.55 -10.16 -11.65
C SER A 142 -34.33 -10.34 -13.16
N PHE A 143 -33.08 -10.37 -13.62
CA PHE A 143 -32.70 -10.60 -15.02
C PHE A 143 -32.44 -12.10 -15.30
N THR A 144 -32.31 -12.47 -16.57
CA THR A 144 -32.10 -13.86 -17.01
C THR A 144 -30.82 -14.46 -16.41
N VAL A 145 -30.82 -15.77 -16.16
CA VAL A 145 -29.62 -16.56 -15.84
C VAL A 145 -28.56 -16.33 -16.93
N PRO A 146 -27.28 -16.04 -16.59
CA PRO A 146 -26.62 -16.24 -15.31
C PRO A 146 -26.61 -15.04 -14.35
N THR A 147 -27.20 -13.90 -14.71
CA THR A 147 -27.05 -12.65 -13.95
C THR A 147 -27.40 -12.71 -12.45
N PRO A 148 -28.49 -13.38 -12.00
CA PRO A 148 -28.83 -13.44 -10.57
C PRO A 148 -27.77 -14.15 -9.70
N SER A 149 -27.17 -15.24 -10.19
CA SER A 149 -26.11 -15.95 -9.45
C SER A 149 -24.80 -15.17 -9.48
N THR A 150 -24.41 -14.61 -10.63
CA THR A 150 -23.23 -13.73 -10.74
C THR A 150 -23.30 -12.53 -9.80
N LEU A 151 -24.46 -11.86 -9.70
CA LEU A 151 -24.67 -10.77 -8.75
C LEU A 151 -24.68 -11.23 -7.29
N THR A 152 -25.19 -12.42 -7.00
CA THR A 152 -25.18 -12.99 -5.64
C THR A 152 -23.73 -13.20 -5.15
N VAL A 153 -22.85 -13.72 -6.02
CA VAL A 153 -21.42 -13.85 -5.70
C VAL A 153 -20.77 -12.48 -5.53
N ALA A 154 -21.00 -11.52 -6.44
CA ALA A 154 -20.45 -10.16 -6.33
C ALA A 154 -20.86 -9.43 -5.04
N VAL A 155 -22.10 -9.57 -4.60
CA VAL A 155 -22.59 -8.98 -3.34
C VAL A 155 -22.01 -9.70 -2.11
N GLY A 156 -21.78 -11.01 -2.18
CA GLY A 156 -21.06 -11.77 -1.15
C GLY A 156 -19.58 -11.38 -1.04
N ASP A 157 -18.91 -11.18 -2.17
CA ASP A 157 -17.53 -10.71 -2.25
C ASP A 157 -17.39 -9.27 -1.74
N MET A 158 -18.32 -8.36 -2.08
CA MET A 158 -18.42 -7.03 -1.48
C MET A 158 -18.55 -7.07 0.04
N GLY A 159 -19.40 -7.97 0.58
CA GLY A 159 -19.53 -8.18 2.03
C GLY A 159 -18.25 -8.73 2.66
N THR A 160 -17.53 -9.60 1.95
CA THR A 160 -16.24 -10.14 2.37
C THR A 160 -15.17 -9.04 2.42
N ALA A 161 -15.04 -8.24 1.36
CA ALA A 161 -14.11 -7.11 1.27
C ALA A 161 -14.39 -6.03 2.32
N PHE A 162 -15.67 -5.73 2.59
CA PHE A 162 -16.05 -4.83 3.69
C PHE A 162 -15.59 -5.37 5.05
N THR A 163 -15.76 -6.67 5.29
CA THR A 163 -15.40 -7.33 6.55
C THR A 163 -13.88 -7.37 6.74
N ASP A 164 -13.14 -7.69 5.68
CA ASP A 164 -11.67 -7.64 5.62
C ASP A 164 -11.14 -6.23 5.92
N ALA A 165 -11.60 -5.22 5.18
CA ALA A 165 -11.16 -3.84 5.35
C ALA A 165 -11.51 -3.27 6.74
N THR A 166 -12.68 -3.62 7.29
CA THR A 166 -13.08 -3.22 8.66
C THR A 166 -12.30 -3.98 9.75
N GLY A 167 -11.89 -5.21 9.46
CA GLY A 167 -11.20 -6.12 10.38
C GLY A 167 -9.69 -5.86 10.51
N ARG A 168 -9.09 -5.00 9.69
CA ARG A 168 -7.66 -4.66 9.81
C ARG A 168 -7.36 -4.01 11.17
N VAL A 169 -6.26 -4.45 11.79
CA VAL A 169 -5.81 -4.03 13.15
C VAL A 169 -4.47 -3.28 13.07
N SER A 170 -4.04 -2.71 14.21
CA SER A 170 -2.79 -1.93 14.33
C SER A 170 -2.70 -0.74 13.36
N PRO A 171 -3.65 0.22 13.41
CA PRO A 171 -3.64 1.40 12.54
C PRO A 171 -2.42 2.29 12.80
N ASN A 172 -1.82 2.79 11.73
CA ASN A 172 -0.76 3.81 11.77
C ASN A 172 -1.29 5.13 12.35
N PHE A 173 -2.57 5.45 12.11
CA PHE A 173 -3.22 6.68 12.55
C PHE A 173 -4.58 6.38 13.18
N THR A 174 -4.80 6.84 14.42
CA THR A 174 -6.09 6.71 15.12
C THR A 174 -6.69 8.09 15.39
N ASN A 175 -7.96 8.27 15.03
CA ASN A 175 -8.74 9.51 15.22
C ASN A 175 -8.04 10.79 14.71
N LEU A 176 -7.30 10.69 13.60
CA LEU A 176 -6.56 11.79 13.00
C LEU A 176 -7.45 13.03 12.78
N ALA A 177 -7.00 14.19 13.27
CA ALA A 177 -7.72 15.46 13.26
C ALA A 177 -9.18 15.37 13.79
N ASN A 178 -9.46 14.41 14.69
CA ASN A 178 -10.81 14.12 15.21
C ASN A 178 -11.86 13.83 14.10
N GLY A 179 -11.41 13.44 12.91
CA GLY A 179 -12.24 13.24 11.71
C GLY A 179 -12.32 14.44 10.77
N ALA A 180 -11.93 15.64 11.19
CA ALA A 180 -11.93 16.86 10.35
C ALA A 180 -10.64 16.95 9.50
N ILE A 181 -10.50 16.06 8.52
CA ILE A 181 -9.23 15.82 7.80
C ILE A 181 -8.90 16.84 6.68
N GLY A 182 -9.69 17.90 6.50
CA GLY A 182 -9.49 18.87 5.43
C GLY A 182 -8.12 19.57 5.47
N GLY A 183 -7.47 19.73 4.32
CA GLY A 183 -6.13 20.33 4.21
C GLY A 183 -4.97 19.39 4.53
N LEU A 184 -5.22 18.15 4.95
CA LEU A 184 -4.17 17.20 5.28
C LEU A 184 -3.56 16.52 4.04
N ILE A 185 -2.30 16.09 4.21
CA ILE A 185 -1.59 15.17 3.32
C ILE A 185 -1.61 13.78 4.00
N LEU A 186 -2.05 12.76 3.27
CA LEU A 186 -2.26 11.40 3.75
C LEU A 186 -1.27 10.45 3.07
N THR A 187 -0.24 10.05 3.81
CA THR A 187 0.77 9.04 3.42
C THR A 187 0.18 7.62 3.45
N PRO A 188 0.85 6.61 2.87
CA PRO A 188 0.34 5.23 2.89
C PRO A 188 0.14 4.70 4.31
N GLY A 189 -0.85 3.82 4.50
CA GLY A 189 -1.15 3.27 5.82
C GLY A 189 -2.60 2.86 6.09
N LEU A 190 -2.79 2.28 7.27
CA LEU A 190 -4.09 2.00 7.87
C LEU A 190 -4.48 3.14 8.81
N TYR A 191 -5.60 3.79 8.51
CA TYR A 191 -6.19 4.86 9.30
C TYR A 191 -7.49 4.38 9.94
N LYS A 192 -7.77 4.79 11.18
CA LYS A 192 -8.97 4.39 11.91
C LYS A 192 -9.61 5.57 12.64
N TRP A 193 -10.88 5.83 12.35
CA TRP A 193 -11.73 6.75 13.12
C TRP A 193 -12.84 5.98 13.82
N THR A 194 -13.04 6.27 15.11
CA THR A 194 -14.19 5.80 15.91
C THR A 194 -15.42 6.72 15.77
N THR A 195 -15.38 7.65 14.81
CA THR A 195 -16.34 8.72 14.56
C THR A 195 -16.47 8.97 13.05
N SER A 196 -17.34 9.89 12.64
CA SER A 196 -17.44 10.37 11.27
C SER A 196 -16.19 11.12 10.80
N VAL A 197 -15.95 11.11 9.49
CA VAL A 197 -14.87 11.84 8.81
C VAL A 197 -15.46 12.87 7.85
N THR A 198 -14.87 14.08 7.82
CA THR A 198 -15.29 15.19 6.96
C THR A 198 -14.11 15.81 6.22
N VAL A 199 -14.16 15.77 4.89
CA VAL A 199 -13.27 16.50 3.98
C VAL A 199 -13.86 17.90 3.78
N GLY A 200 -13.59 18.79 4.74
CA GLY A 200 -14.05 20.19 4.74
C GLY A 200 -13.15 21.16 3.95
N SER A 201 -12.04 20.66 3.42
CA SER A 201 -11.10 21.34 2.53
C SER A 201 -10.36 20.27 1.73
N GLN A 202 -9.74 20.62 0.59
CA GLN A 202 -9.03 19.65 -0.26
C GLN A 202 -8.02 18.82 0.55
N ILE A 203 -7.95 17.52 0.29
CA ILE A 203 -6.92 16.63 0.85
C ILE A 203 -6.04 16.06 -0.25
N THR A 204 -4.78 15.77 0.09
CA THR A 204 -3.84 15.09 -0.82
C THR A 204 -3.54 13.70 -0.29
N ILE A 205 -3.66 12.68 -1.14
CA ILE A 205 -3.27 11.30 -0.85
C ILE A 205 -1.99 11.04 -1.65
N THR A 206 -0.86 10.76 -0.99
CA THR A 206 0.46 10.78 -1.64
C THR A 206 1.32 9.57 -1.28
N GLY A 207 1.86 8.92 -2.31
CA GLY A 207 2.69 7.71 -2.22
C GLY A 207 3.00 7.19 -3.62
N ALA A 208 3.71 6.08 -3.73
CA ALA A 208 4.01 5.43 -5.00
C ALA A 208 2.78 4.70 -5.58
N ALA A 209 2.87 4.29 -6.86
CA ALA A 209 1.81 3.52 -7.54
C ALA A 209 1.60 2.10 -6.96
N THR A 210 2.54 1.63 -6.13
CA THR A 210 2.49 0.35 -5.40
C THR A 210 1.90 0.48 -3.99
N ASP A 211 1.85 1.68 -3.43
CA ASP A 211 1.46 1.92 -2.04
C ASP A 211 -0.05 1.81 -1.83
N THR A 212 -0.49 1.64 -0.59
CA THR A 212 -1.89 1.39 -0.24
C THR A 212 -2.42 2.24 0.92
N TRP A 213 -3.73 2.48 0.90
CA TRP A 213 -4.45 3.21 1.95
C TRP A 213 -5.73 2.47 2.33
N ILE A 214 -5.95 2.27 3.63
CA ILE A 214 -7.24 1.80 4.14
C ILE A 214 -7.73 2.81 5.19
N PHE A 215 -8.86 3.44 4.91
CA PHE A 215 -9.51 4.44 5.76
C PHE A 215 -10.74 3.81 6.41
N GLN A 216 -10.61 3.35 7.66
CA GLN A 216 -11.70 2.77 8.45
C GLN A 216 -12.49 3.89 9.16
N VAL A 217 -13.74 4.11 8.76
CA VAL A 217 -14.62 5.16 9.31
C VAL A 217 -15.80 4.53 10.04
N ALA A 218 -15.78 4.51 11.37
CA ALA A 218 -16.87 4.02 12.22
C ALA A 218 -18.02 5.05 12.37
N GLY A 219 -18.35 5.72 11.27
CA GLY A 219 -19.33 6.82 11.20
C GLY A 219 -19.67 7.12 9.74
N THR A 220 -20.07 8.34 9.45
CA THR A 220 -20.29 8.82 8.06
C THR A 220 -18.99 9.34 7.44
N LEU A 221 -18.91 9.31 6.11
CA LEU A 221 -17.89 10.04 5.33
C LEU A 221 -18.56 11.16 4.54
N THR A 222 -18.12 12.40 4.75
CA THR A 222 -18.68 13.59 4.10
C THR A 222 -17.60 14.34 3.34
N VAL A 223 -17.78 14.53 2.03
CA VAL A 223 -16.96 15.45 1.22
C VAL A 223 -17.81 16.69 0.94
N VAL A 224 -17.35 17.84 1.43
CA VAL A 224 -18.07 19.12 1.37
C VAL A 224 -18.09 19.65 -0.08
N ALA A 225 -19.07 20.51 -0.40
CA ALA A 225 -19.31 20.97 -1.76
C ALA A 225 -18.06 21.61 -2.39
N GLY A 226 -17.75 21.23 -3.64
CA GLY A 226 -16.54 21.63 -4.36
C GLY A 226 -15.21 21.06 -3.84
N MET A 227 -15.19 20.35 -2.70
CA MET A 227 -13.95 19.82 -2.11
C MET A 227 -13.51 18.52 -2.80
N LYS A 228 -12.21 18.33 -2.86
CA LYS A 228 -11.58 17.25 -3.64
C LYS A 228 -10.63 16.42 -2.80
N MET A 229 -10.58 15.13 -3.12
CA MET A 229 -9.39 14.30 -2.91
C MET A 229 -8.46 14.50 -4.12
N VAL A 230 -7.14 14.54 -3.90
CA VAL A 230 -6.14 14.70 -4.97
C VAL A 230 -5.04 13.66 -4.78
N LEU A 231 -4.72 12.91 -5.84
CA LEU A 231 -3.62 11.94 -5.80
C LEU A 231 -2.28 12.61 -6.17
N ALA A 232 -1.21 12.22 -5.49
CA ALA A 232 0.15 12.71 -5.71
C ALA A 232 1.19 11.59 -5.52
N GLY A 233 2.44 11.83 -5.95
CA GLY A 233 3.56 10.87 -5.86
C GLY A 233 3.49 9.66 -6.81
N GLY A 234 2.35 9.46 -7.48
CA GLY A 234 2.06 8.27 -8.28
C GLY A 234 0.97 7.37 -7.70
N ALA A 235 0.39 7.74 -6.55
CA ALA A 235 -0.71 7.03 -5.91
C ALA A 235 -1.88 6.75 -6.87
N LEU A 236 -2.47 5.55 -6.77
CA LEU A 236 -3.57 5.09 -7.64
C LEU A 236 -4.86 4.87 -6.85
N ALA A 237 -5.98 5.29 -7.42
CA ALA A 237 -7.33 5.07 -6.85
C ALA A 237 -7.62 3.60 -6.53
N SER A 238 -7.10 2.67 -7.34
CA SER A 238 -7.23 1.22 -7.14
C SER A 238 -6.69 0.73 -5.79
N ASN A 239 -5.74 1.45 -5.20
CA ASN A 239 -5.02 1.04 -3.99
C ASN A 239 -5.57 1.74 -2.73
N ILE A 240 -6.58 2.60 -2.89
CA ILE A 240 -7.19 3.40 -1.84
C ILE A 240 -8.57 2.82 -1.52
N VAL A 241 -8.81 2.50 -0.25
CA VAL A 241 -10.07 1.90 0.20
C VAL A 241 -10.66 2.67 1.38
N TRP A 242 -11.82 3.29 1.17
CA TRP A 242 -12.66 3.85 2.21
C TRP A 242 -13.66 2.79 2.66
N VAL A 243 -13.60 2.36 3.92
CA VAL A 243 -14.58 1.41 4.50
C VAL A 243 -15.39 2.12 5.60
N VAL A 244 -16.69 2.28 5.36
CA VAL A 244 -17.53 3.26 6.07
C VAL A 244 -18.75 2.56 6.67
N THR A 245 -18.92 2.63 7.99
CA THR A 245 -20.03 1.93 8.68
C THR A 245 -21.35 2.70 8.67
N GLY A 246 -21.30 4.01 8.50
CA GLY A 246 -22.45 4.87 8.22
C GLY A 246 -22.63 5.07 6.71
N SER A 247 -23.17 6.24 6.34
CA SER A 247 -23.35 6.66 4.94
C SER A 247 -22.16 7.45 4.40
N VAL A 248 -22.04 7.48 3.08
CA VAL A 248 -21.05 8.27 2.34
C VAL A 248 -21.78 9.34 1.53
N SER A 249 -21.31 10.58 1.61
CA SER A 249 -21.87 11.70 0.83
C SER A 249 -20.76 12.54 0.19
N ALA A 250 -20.86 12.76 -1.11
CA ALA A 250 -20.16 13.82 -1.83
C ALA A 250 -21.17 14.90 -2.17
N ALA A 251 -21.00 16.09 -1.61
CA ALA A 251 -21.87 17.22 -1.90
C ALA A 251 -21.61 17.79 -3.31
N ALA A 252 -22.41 18.78 -3.74
CA ALA A 252 -22.38 19.27 -5.12
C ALA A 252 -20.97 19.69 -5.57
N GLY A 253 -20.56 19.21 -6.75
CA GLY A 253 -19.22 19.46 -7.33
C GLY A 253 -18.02 18.87 -6.57
N ALA A 254 -18.22 18.03 -5.55
CA ALA A 254 -17.14 17.38 -4.82
C ALA A 254 -16.47 16.25 -5.63
N HIS A 255 -15.26 15.85 -5.23
CA HIS A 255 -14.51 14.75 -5.88
C HIS A 255 -13.99 13.70 -4.89
N ILE A 256 -14.25 12.42 -5.16
CA ILE A 256 -13.77 11.25 -4.40
C ILE A 256 -12.73 10.47 -5.21
N GLU A 257 -11.64 10.09 -4.54
CA GLU A 257 -10.62 9.18 -5.04
C GLU A 257 -10.63 7.88 -4.20
N GLY A 258 -10.64 6.74 -4.88
CA GLY A 258 -10.54 5.42 -4.27
C GLY A 258 -11.84 4.65 -4.11
N VAL A 259 -11.72 3.34 -3.86
CA VAL A 259 -12.83 2.39 -3.68
C VAL A 259 -13.60 2.71 -2.40
N VAL A 260 -14.94 2.72 -2.49
CA VAL A 260 -15.84 3.00 -1.36
C VAL A 260 -16.65 1.75 -1.01
N LEU A 261 -16.32 1.11 0.12
CA LEU A 261 -17.06 0.01 0.74
C LEU A 261 -18.00 0.57 1.82
N GLY A 262 -19.23 0.92 1.42
CA GLY A 262 -20.25 1.49 2.30
C GLY A 262 -21.17 0.44 2.93
N LYS A 263 -21.35 0.49 4.25
CA LYS A 263 -22.35 -0.34 4.96
C LYS A 263 -23.77 0.17 4.78
N THR A 264 -23.94 1.48 4.61
CA THR A 264 -25.24 2.09 4.26
C THR A 264 -25.11 2.89 2.97
N SER A 265 -25.92 3.93 2.78
CA SER A 265 -26.07 4.59 1.48
C SER A 265 -24.82 5.35 1.04
N ILE A 266 -24.58 5.37 -0.27
CA ILE A 266 -23.59 6.22 -0.93
C ILE A 266 -24.35 7.25 -1.77
N SER A 267 -24.03 8.54 -1.65
CA SER A 267 -24.72 9.63 -2.37
C SER A 267 -23.73 10.58 -3.02
N LEU A 268 -23.78 10.69 -4.35
CA LEU A 268 -23.08 11.72 -5.13
C LEU A 268 -24.11 12.78 -5.56
N LEU A 269 -24.08 13.94 -4.92
CA LEU A 269 -25.00 15.05 -5.21
C LEU A 269 -24.60 15.81 -6.49
N THR A 270 -25.42 16.80 -6.88
CA THR A 270 -25.38 17.46 -8.20
C THR A 270 -23.96 17.79 -8.69
N GLY A 271 -23.52 17.11 -9.75
CA GLY A 271 -22.21 17.34 -10.39
C GLY A 271 -21.00 16.83 -9.60
N ALA A 272 -21.20 16.04 -8.54
CA ALA A 272 -20.11 15.35 -7.86
C ALA A 272 -19.49 14.27 -8.76
N THR A 273 -18.21 13.98 -8.53
CA THR A 273 -17.40 13.11 -9.39
C THR A 273 -16.61 12.11 -8.55
N ALA A 274 -16.32 10.94 -9.09
CA ALA A 274 -15.54 9.92 -8.39
C ALA A 274 -14.70 9.08 -9.36
N ASN A 275 -13.44 8.83 -8.99
CA ASN A 275 -12.59 7.79 -9.57
C ASN A 275 -12.59 6.62 -8.57
N SER A 276 -13.59 5.74 -8.68
CA SER A 276 -14.06 4.91 -7.56
C SER A 276 -14.93 3.73 -7.99
N ARG A 277 -14.89 2.66 -7.18
CA ARG A 277 -15.93 1.63 -7.11
C ARG A 277 -16.88 1.95 -5.96
N LEU A 278 -18.15 2.23 -6.25
CA LEU A 278 -19.19 2.55 -5.27
C LEU A 278 -19.92 1.27 -4.84
N LEU A 279 -19.43 0.64 -3.77
CA LEU A 279 -19.85 -0.68 -3.32
C LEU A 279 -20.68 -0.55 -2.02
N SER A 280 -22.01 -0.55 -2.14
CA SER A 280 -22.96 -0.28 -1.05
C SER A 280 -23.73 -1.53 -0.59
N GLN A 281 -23.76 -1.78 0.71
CA GLN A 281 -24.65 -2.78 1.31
C GLN A 281 -26.12 -2.32 1.44
N THR A 282 -26.45 -1.10 1.01
CA THR A 282 -27.83 -0.65 0.79
C THR A 282 -27.96 -0.05 -0.62
N SER A 283 -28.13 1.26 -0.77
CA SER A 283 -28.38 1.94 -2.04
C SER A 283 -27.25 2.89 -2.45
N VAL A 284 -27.23 3.24 -3.74
CA VAL A 284 -26.40 4.31 -4.31
C VAL A 284 -27.32 5.35 -4.98
N ALA A 285 -27.09 6.63 -4.70
CA ALA A 285 -27.87 7.73 -5.26
C ALA A 285 -26.96 8.74 -5.97
N LEU A 286 -27.30 9.07 -7.21
CA LEU A 286 -26.53 9.97 -8.07
C LEU A 286 -27.40 11.15 -8.50
N GLN A 287 -26.79 12.32 -8.63
CA GLN A 287 -27.40 13.50 -9.24
C GLN A 287 -26.42 14.09 -10.24
N LYS A 288 -26.66 13.88 -11.54
CA LYS A 288 -25.78 14.36 -12.63
C LYS A 288 -24.29 14.10 -12.35
N ALA A 289 -23.99 12.92 -11.80
CA ALA A 289 -22.68 12.61 -11.25
C ALA A 289 -21.80 11.91 -12.30
N THR A 290 -20.47 11.98 -12.14
CA THR A 290 -19.52 11.20 -12.96
C THR A 290 -18.84 10.13 -12.12
N VAL A 291 -18.83 8.88 -12.59
CA VAL A 291 -18.15 7.75 -11.94
C VAL A 291 -17.24 7.05 -12.94
N ASN A 292 -15.94 7.08 -12.70
CA ASN A 292 -14.91 6.35 -13.45
C ASN A 292 -14.33 5.23 -12.56
N ASN A 293 -13.83 4.15 -13.17
CA ASN A 293 -13.64 2.84 -12.52
C ASN A 293 -12.37 2.11 -12.97
#